data_AF-A0A4Q2QQQ4-F1
#
_entry.id   AF-A0A4Q2QQQ4-F1
#
_cell.length_a   1.000
_cell.length_b   1.000
_cell.length_c   1.000
_cell.angle_alpha   90.00
_cell.angle_beta   90.00
_cell.angle_gamma   90.00
#
_symmetry.space_group_name_H-M   'P 1'
#
loop_
_entity.id
_entity.type
_entity.pdbx_description
1 polymer ?
#
loop_
_entity_poly.entity_id
_entity_poly.type
_entity_poly.pdbx_seq_one_letter_code
_entity_poly.pdbx_strand_id
1 'polypeptide(L)'
;SYGYEEFIEGIRARSDESGNISYPIEPGIFMRLCQRANADPGHRYAIFIDEINRGNISKIFGELISLIEVDKRAGMPNAMSLQLAYSGDHFSVPGNVDIIGAMNTADRSLALMDTALRRRFDFVEMMPDLSLLSEAKVKGIELESLLEKLNSRIEALYD
;
A
#
# COMPACT_ATOMS: atom_id res chain seq x y z
N SER A 1 -2.13 15.42 -1.28
CA SER A 1 -1.34 14.55 -2.18
C SER A 1 -0.37 13.79 -1.32
N TYR A 2 -0.47 12.46 -1.27
CA TYR A 2 0.47 11.63 -0.52
C TYR A 2 1.61 11.23 -1.45
N GLY A 3 2.86 11.43 -1.04
CA GLY A 3 4.02 11.27 -1.90
C GLY A 3 5.17 10.51 -1.25
N TYR A 4 6.28 10.46 -1.99
CA TYR A 4 7.52 9.83 -1.55
C TYR A 4 8.00 10.40 -0.21
N GLU A 5 7.94 11.71 -0.02
CA GLU A 5 8.46 12.38 1.17
C GLU A 5 7.72 12.02 2.46
N GLU A 6 6.43 11.70 2.37
CA GLU A 6 5.64 11.24 3.51
C GLU A 6 5.84 9.74 3.80
N PHE A 7 6.18 8.97 2.77
CA PHE A 7 6.22 7.52 2.82
C PHE A 7 7.62 6.97 3.10
N ILE A 8 8.64 7.44 2.39
CA ILE A 8 10.02 6.94 2.43
C ILE A 8 10.91 7.86 3.26
N GLU A 9 11.25 9.04 2.75
CA GLU A 9 12.00 10.08 3.45
C GLU A 9 11.83 11.43 2.75
N GLY A 10 11.92 12.52 3.50
CA GLY A 10 11.83 13.85 2.91
C GLY A 10 12.40 14.93 3.80
N ILE A 11 12.70 16.08 3.19
CA ILE A 11 13.20 17.25 3.91
C ILE A 11 12.02 17.92 4.61
N ARG A 12 12.20 18.28 5.89
CA ARG A 12 11.20 18.98 6.70
C ARG A 12 11.80 20.22 7.33
N ALA A 13 11.09 21.35 7.28
CA ALA A 13 11.52 22.57 7.96
C ALA A 13 11.23 22.45 9.46
N ARG A 14 12.25 22.70 10.29
CA ARG A 14 12.15 22.76 11.76
C ARG A 14 12.72 24.08 12.24
N SER A 15 11.96 24.82 13.05
CA SER A 15 12.47 25.98 13.78
C SER A 15 12.93 25.56 15.17
N ASP A 16 14.12 25.98 15.58
CA ASP A 16 14.54 25.90 16.98
C ASP A 16 13.87 27.01 17.83
N GLU A 17 14.05 26.93 19.15
CA GLU A 17 13.53 27.94 20.11
C GLU A 17 14.12 29.34 19.90
N SER A 18 15.24 29.45 19.15
CA SER A 18 15.92 30.70 18.82
C SER A 18 15.47 31.29 17.49
N GLY A 19 14.56 30.63 16.76
CA GLY A 19 14.06 31.07 15.46
C GLY A 19 14.94 30.69 14.27
N ASN A 20 15.98 29.87 14.45
CA ASN A 20 16.76 29.35 13.33
C ASN A 20 16.00 28.23 12.63
N ILE A 21 15.97 28.25 11.30
CA ILE A 21 15.34 27.21 10.49
C ILE A 21 16.40 26.20 10.06
N SER A 22 16.12 24.93 10.33
CA SER A 22 16.87 23.79 9.84
C SER A 22 16.01 22.93 8.91
N TYR A 23 16.66 22.15 8.07
CA TYR A 23 16.01 21.29 7.07
C TYR A 23 16.47 19.84 7.22
N PRO A 24 16.20 19.18 8.37
CA PRO A 24 16.52 17.77 8.52
C PRO A 24 15.79 16.90 7.49
N ILE A 25 16.45 15.80 7.13
CA ILE A 25 15.83 14.69 6.41
C ILE A 25 15.14 13.82 7.46
N GLU A 26 13.85 13.61 7.29
CA GLU A 26 13.05 12.81 8.21
C GLU A 26 12.54 11.54 7.53
N PRO A 27 12.60 10.38 8.21
CA PRO A 27 12.05 9.16 7.66
C PRO A 27 10.53 9.23 7.57
N GLY A 28 9.97 8.78 6.46
CA GLY A 28 8.53 8.62 6.24
C GLY A 28 7.94 7.41 6.98
N ILE A 29 6.63 7.17 6.82
CA ILE A 29 5.92 6.14 7.60
C ILE A 29 6.46 4.72 7.34
N PHE A 30 6.77 4.39 6.09
CA PHE A 30 7.24 3.06 5.70
C PHE A 30 8.66 2.82 6.19
N MET A 31 9.53 3.84 6.10
CA MET A 31 10.89 3.72 6.60
C MET A 31 10.92 3.57 8.12
N ARG A 32 10.10 4.32 8.86
CA ARG A 32 9.95 4.14 10.31
C ARG A 32 9.45 2.74 10.69
N LEU A 33 8.51 2.17 9.91
CA LEU A 33 8.07 0.79 10.12
C LEU A 33 9.20 -0.21 9.90
N CYS A 34 9.97 -0.05 8.82
CA CYS A 34 11.11 -0.90 8.51
C CYS A 34 12.20 -0.82 9.59
N GLN A 35 12.50 0.39 10.11
CA GLN A 35 13.44 0.57 11.21
C GLN A 35 12.99 -0.20 12.47
N ARG A 36 11.69 -0.16 12.81
CA ARG A 36 11.14 -0.94 13.93
C ARG A 36 11.24 -2.43 13.68
N ALA A 37 10.88 -2.89 12.48
CA ALA A 37 10.94 -4.30 12.11
C ALA A 37 12.37 -4.86 12.13
N ASN A 38 13.35 -4.05 11.74
CA ASN A 38 14.77 -4.44 11.79
C ASN A 38 15.32 -4.51 13.22
N ALA A 39 14.81 -3.67 14.12
CA ALA A 39 15.17 -3.70 15.54
C ALA A 39 14.50 -4.84 16.32
N ASP A 40 13.45 -5.45 15.75
CA ASP A 40 12.68 -6.54 16.35
C ASP A 40 12.42 -7.67 15.33
N PRO A 41 13.45 -8.44 14.97
CA PRO A 41 13.35 -9.49 13.94
C PRO A 41 12.48 -10.69 14.38
N GLY A 42 12.12 -10.79 15.67
CA GLY A 42 11.29 -11.86 16.21
C GLY A 42 9.79 -11.70 15.92
N HIS A 43 9.37 -10.50 15.48
CA HIS A 43 7.96 -10.18 15.22
C HIS A 43 7.73 -9.74 13.78
N ARG A 44 6.52 -9.99 13.28
CA ARG A 44 6.07 -9.49 11.97
C ARG A 44 5.46 -8.11 12.13
N TYR A 45 5.74 -7.27 11.14
CA TYR A 45 5.18 -5.93 11.01
C TYR A 45 4.38 -5.87 9.72
N ALA A 46 3.28 -5.13 9.72
CA ALA A 46 2.47 -4.92 8.53
C ALA A 46 2.14 -3.45 8.34
N ILE A 47 2.09 -3.01 7.08
CA ILE A 47 1.47 -1.76 6.69
C ILE A 47 0.22 -2.04 5.87
N PHE A 48 -0.88 -1.39 6.25
CA PHE A 48 -2.13 -1.43 5.52
C PHE A 48 -2.26 -0.12 4.74
N ILE A 49 -2.38 -0.24 3.41
CA ILE A 49 -2.55 0.88 2.50
C ILE A 49 -3.95 0.77 1.92
N ASP A 50 -4.87 1.56 2.48
CA ASP A 50 -6.22 1.64 1.93
C ASP A 50 -6.21 2.44 0.62
N GLU A 51 -7.09 2.05 -0.30
CA GLU A 51 -7.24 2.65 -1.63
C GLU A 51 -5.89 2.86 -2.33
N ILE A 52 -5.06 1.81 -2.39
CA ILE A 52 -3.69 1.90 -2.90
C ILE A 52 -3.62 2.48 -4.32
N ASN A 53 -4.67 2.30 -5.12
CA ASN A 53 -4.78 2.86 -6.47
C ASN A 53 -5.09 4.36 -6.56
N ARG A 54 -5.40 5.06 -5.45
CA ARG A 54 -5.68 6.51 -5.44
C ARG A 54 -4.46 7.42 -5.53
N GLY A 55 -3.26 6.85 -5.61
CA GLY A 55 -2.01 7.59 -5.78
C GLY A 55 -1.19 7.05 -6.94
N ASN A 56 -0.20 7.84 -7.37
CA ASN A 56 0.85 7.30 -8.23
C ASN A 56 1.80 6.48 -7.35
N ILE A 57 1.47 5.19 -7.19
CA ILE A 57 2.21 4.26 -6.33
C ILE A 57 3.68 4.17 -6.76
N SER A 58 3.96 4.15 -8.07
CA SER A 58 5.34 4.13 -8.59
C SER A 58 6.14 5.35 -8.09
N LYS A 59 5.52 6.52 -8.01
CA LYS A 59 6.13 7.73 -7.45
C LYS A 59 6.25 7.69 -5.92
N ILE A 60 5.29 7.06 -5.23
CA ILE A 60 5.31 6.94 -3.76
C ILE A 60 6.43 6.01 -3.30
N PHE A 61 6.57 4.84 -3.93
CA PHE A 61 7.63 3.89 -3.59
C PHE A 61 9.00 4.29 -4.17
N GLY A 62 9.03 5.06 -5.25
CA GLY A 62 10.25 5.56 -5.86
C GLY A 62 11.24 4.43 -6.17
N GLU A 63 12.46 4.57 -5.69
CA GLU A 63 13.52 3.57 -5.80
C GLU A 63 13.20 2.24 -5.09
N LEU A 64 12.36 2.25 -4.06
CA LEU A 64 12.04 1.04 -3.28
C LEU A 64 11.10 0.08 -3.99
N ILE A 65 10.61 0.42 -5.19
CA ILE A 65 9.68 -0.43 -5.95
C ILE A 65 10.26 -1.83 -6.22
N SER A 66 11.58 -2.01 -6.26
CA SER A 66 12.18 -3.35 -6.41
C SER A 66 12.35 -4.07 -5.07
N LEU A 67 12.51 -3.33 -3.96
CA LEU A 67 12.74 -3.88 -2.63
C LEU A 67 11.48 -4.42 -1.95
N ILE A 68 10.30 -4.14 -2.50
CA ILE A 68 9.05 -4.74 -2.02
C ILE A 68 8.90 -6.20 -2.45
N GLU A 69 9.67 -6.67 -3.43
CA GLU A 69 9.71 -8.10 -3.82
C GLU A 69 10.31 -8.93 -2.68
N VAL A 70 9.64 -10.02 -2.30
CA VAL A 70 9.97 -10.79 -1.09
C VAL A 70 11.41 -11.31 -1.11
N ASP A 71 11.87 -11.84 -2.24
CA ASP A 71 13.22 -12.42 -2.37
C ASP A 71 14.35 -11.39 -2.30
N LYS A 72 14.04 -10.10 -2.54
CA LYS A 72 14.99 -8.98 -2.57
C LYS A 72 15.16 -8.26 -1.23
N ARG A 73 14.38 -8.65 -0.22
CA ARG A 73 14.40 -8.06 1.12
C ARG A 73 15.62 -8.50 1.93
N ALA A 74 15.97 -7.73 2.95
CA ALA A 74 17.04 -8.09 3.87
C ALA A 74 16.77 -9.45 4.52
N GLY A 75 17.77 -10.33 4.50
CA GLY A 75 17.67 -11.70 5.01
C GLY A 75 17.05 -12.73 4.04
N MET A 76 16.73 -12.33 2.81
CA MET A 76 16.14 -13.21 1.78
C MET A 76 17.17 -13.59 0.69
N PRO A 77 16.91 -14.62 -0.14
CA PRO A 77 17.92 -15.21 -1.03
C PRO A 77 18.60 -14.25 -2.02
N ASN A 78 17.88 -13.23 -2.50
CA ASN A 78 18.36 -12.23 -3.45
C ASN A 78 18.42 -10.83 -2.79
N ALA A 79 18.69 -10.79 -1.48
CA ALA A 79 18.73 -9.56 -0.70
C ALA A 79 19.53 -8.45 -1.40
N MET A 80 18.90 -7.30 -1.56
CA MET A 80 19.53 -6.12 -2.15
C MET A 80 19.30 -4.90 -1.26
N SER A 81 20.14 -3.89 -1.46
CA SER A 81 20.00 -2.57 -0.86
C SER A 81 20.14 -1.51 -1.93
N LEU A 82 19.47 -0.39 -1.75
CA LEU A 82 19.55 0.77 -2.65
C LEU A 82 19.99 1.99 -1.87
N GLN A 83 20.60 2.95 -2.56
CA GLN A 83 20.93 4.24 -2.00
C GLN A 83 19.70 5.16 -2.08
N LEU A 84 19.30 5.75 -0.96
CA LEU A 84 18.17 6.67 -0.88
C LEU A 84 18.52 8.04 -1.45
N ALA A 85 17.53 8.69 -2.08
CA ALA A 85 17.75 9.92 -2.84
C ALA A 85 18.07 11.16 -1.98
N TYR A 86 17.49 11.30 -0.78
CA TYR A 86 17.70 12.48 0.05
C TYR A 86 18.86 12.29 1.02
N SER A 87 18.85 11.19 1.79
CA SER A 87 19.86 10.91 2.80
C SER A 87 21.18 10.40 2.21
N GLY A 88 21.13 9.73 1.06
CA GLY A 88 22.28 9.02 0.52
C GLY A 88 22.62 7.73 1.27
N ASP A 89 21.80 7.34 2.25
CA ASP A 89 21.98 6.13 3.05
C ASP A 89 21.59 4.88 2.24
N HIS A 90 22.21 3.74 2.56
CA HIS A 90 21.78 2.47 2.02
C HIS A 90 20.59 1.92 2.80
N PHE A 91 19.57 1.48 2.09
CA PHE A 91 18.34 0.95 2.66
C PHE A 91 17.92 -0.37 2.01
N SER A 92 17.33 -1.24 2.82
CA SER A 92 16.68 -2.48 2.38
C SER A 92 15.42 -2.70 3.21
N VAL A 93 14.39 -3.28 2.59
CA VAL A 93 13.15 -3.64 3.28
C VAL A 93 13.38 -4.91 4.09
N PRO A 94 13.05 -4.96 5.40
CA PRO A 94 13.21 -6.17 6.21
C PRO A 94 12.31 -7.33 5.75
N GLY A 95 12.80 -8.56 5.86
CA GLY A 95 12.04 -9.77 5.50
C GLY A 95 10.77 -10.00 6.34
N ASN A 96 10.66 -9.39 7.51
CA ASN A 96 9.52 -9.49 8.43
C ASN A 96 8.47 -8.35 8.28
N VAL A 97 8.48 -7.62 7.16
CA VAL A 97 7.49 -6.57 6.85
C VAL A 97 6.50 -7.02 5.79
N ASP A 98 5.20 -6.95 6.05
CA ASP A 98 4.13 -7.20 5.10
C ASP A 98 3.52 -5.89 4.59
N ILE A 99 3.19 -5.85 3.30
CA ILE A 99 2.51 -4.71 2.67
C ILE A 99 1.17 -5.22 2.16
N ILE A 100 0.09 -4.72 2.76
CA ILE A 100 -1.27 -5.15 2.45
C ILE A 100 -2.01 -3.94 1.89
N GLY A 101 -2.45 -4.03 0.63
CA GLY A 101 -3.20 -2.98 -0.03
C GLY A 101 -4.67 -3.36 -0.17
N ALA A 102 -5.58 -2.44 0.12
CA ALA A 102 -6.97 -2.53 -0.34
C ALA A 102 -7.12 -1.68 -1.61
N MET A 103 -7.90 -2.16 -2.57
CA MET A 103 -8.12 -1.49 -3.84
C MET A 103 -9.60 -1.48 -4.18
N ASN A 104 -10.11 -0.31 -4.56
CA ASN A 104 -11.42 -0.22 -5.20
C ASN A 104 -11.23 -0.38 -6.72
N THR A 105 -11.67 -1.51 -7.27
CA THR A 105 -11.51 -1.85 -8.71
C THR A 105 -12.55 -1.16 -9.60
N ALA A 106 -13.66 -0.65 -9.06
CA ALA A 106 -14.72 0.00 -9.83
C ALA A 106 -14.38 1.44 -10.25
N ASP A 107 -13.42 2.07 -9.57
CA ASP A 107 -13.07 3.47 -9.82
C ASP A 107 -12.16 3.62 -11.04
N ARG A 108 -12.78 3.78 -12.21
CA ARG A 108 -12.11 3.99 -13.52
C ARG A 108 -11.34 5.32 -13.61
N SER A 109 -11.49 6.22 -12.64
CA SER A 109 -10.79 7.51 -12.61
C SER A 109 -9.38 7.42 -12.04
N LEU A 110 -9.04 6.29 -11.42
CA LEU A 110 -7.77 6.07 -10.77
C LEU A 110 -6.74 5.53 -11.75
N ALA A 111 -5.48 5.93 -11.56
CA ALA A 111 -4.40 5.44 -12.40
C ALA A 111 -4.42 3.92 -12.40
N LEU A 112 -4.54 3.31 -13.59
CA LEU A 112 -4.35 1.88 -13.75
C LEU A 112 -3.06 1.51 -13.04
N MET A 113 -3.16 0.57 -12.11
CA MET A 113 -2.01 0.20 -11.32
C MET A 113 -0.91 -0.27 -12.27
N ASP A 114 0.27 0.36 -12.19
CA ASP A 114 1.36 0.12 -13.11
C ASP A 114 1.68 -1.38 -13.18
N THR A 115 1.91 -1.89 -14.38
CA THR A 115 2.38 -3.25 -14.64
C THR A 115 3.56 -3.65 -13.75
N ALA A 116 4.41 -2.69 -13.39
CA ALA A 116 5.53 -2.88 -12.48
C ALA A 116 5.08 -3.27 -11.06
N LEU A 117 3.99 -2.71 -10.56
CA LEU A 117 3.46 -3.04 -9.23
C LEU A 117 2.61 -4.30 -9.27
N ARG A 118 1.88 -4.53 -10.37
CA ARG A 118 1.06 -5.73 -10.53
C ARG A 118 1.86 -7.02 -10.42
N ARG A 119 3.15 -7.02 -10.81
CA ARG A 119 4.00 -8.22 -10.64
C ARG A 119 4.51 -8.44 -9.22
N ARG A 120 4.38 -7.45 -8.33
CA ARG A 120 5.02 -7.42 -6.99
C ARG A 120 4.04 -7.60 -5.84
N PHE A 121 2.76 -7.61 -6.17
CA PHE A 121 1.68 -7.88 -5.26
C PHE A 121 0.94 -9.14 -5.73
N ASP A 122 0.52 -9.96 -4.78
CA ASP A 122 -0.48 -10.99 -5.03
C ASP A 122 -1.87 -10.36 -4.96
N PHE A 123 -2.69 -10.61 -5.97
CA PHE A 123 -4.03 -10.05 -6.07
C PHE A 123 -5.06 -11.07 -5.61
N VAL A 124 -5.78 -10.74 -4.53
CA VAL A 124 -6.93 -11.50 -4.04
C VAL A 124 -8.16 -10.66 -4.30
N GLU A 125 -9.02 -11.14 -5.21
CA GLU A 125 -10.29 -10.49 -5.49
C GLU A 125 -11.28 -10.78 -4.37
N MET A 126 -11.89 -9.71 -3.85
CA MET A 126 -12.87 -9.79 -2.77
C MET A 126 -14.26 -9.49 -3.35
N MET A 127 -14.94 -10.55 -3.79
CA MET A 127 -16.30 -10.44 -4.30
C MET A 127 -17.30 -10.15 -3.18
N PRO A 128 -18.41 -9.44 -3.46
CA PRO A 128 -19.48 -9.26 -2.49
C PRO A 128 -20.00 -10.61 -1.99
N ASP A 129 -20.03 -10.78 -0.66
CA ASP A 129 -20.60 -11.98 -0.04
C ASP A 129 -22.11 -11.78 0.17
N LEU A 130 -22.91 -12.37 -0.72
CA LEU A 130 -24.37 -12.27 -0.66
C LEU A 130 -24.98 -13.05 0.50
N SER A 131 -24.28 -14.06 1.03
CA SER A 131 -24.77 -14.90 2.12
C SER A 131 -24.99 -14.10 3.41
N LEU A 132 -24.28 -12.97 3.56
CA LEU A 132 -24.49 -12.02 4.66
C LEU A 132 -25.89 -11.38 4.66
N LEU A 133 -26.65 -11.50 3.57
CA LEU A 133 -28.00 -10.96 3.40
C LEU A 133 -29.09 -12.03 3.32
N SER A 134 -28.78 -13.30 3.58
CA SER A 134 -29.71 -14.43 3.35
C SER A 134 -31.03 -14.33 4.13
N GLU A 135 -31.01 -13.68 5.30
CA GLU A 135 -32.19 -13.48 6.13
C GLU A 135 -32.76 -12.05 6.03
N ALA A 136 -32.10 -11.17 5.27
CA ALA A 136 -32.45 -9.77 5.21
C ALA A 136 -33.63 -9.53 4.25
N LYS A 137 -34.74 -9.07 4.81
CA LYS A 137 -35.96 -8.74 4.07
C LYS A 137 -36.40 -7.32 4.33
N VAL A 138 -36.69 -6.57 3.27
CA VAL A 138 -37.24 -5.21 3.38
C VAL A 138 -38.55 -5.15 2.61
N LYS A 139 -39.65 -4.89 3.32
CA LYS A 139 -41.01 -4.81 2.72
C LYS A 139 -41.37 -6.06 1.87
N GLY A 140 -40.92 -7.24 2.32
CA GLY A 140 -41.16 -8.51 1.62
C GLY A 140 -40.22 -8.79 0.44
N ILE A 141 -39.18 -7.97 0.24
CA ILE A 141 -38.14 -8.20 -0.78
C ILE A 141 -36.94 -8.88 -0.12
N GLU A 142 -36.56 -10.06 -0.62
CA GLU A 142 -35.34 -10.76 -0.26
C GLU A 142 -34.11 -10.02 -0.81
N LEU A 143 -33.24 -9.52 0.08
CA LEU A 143 -32.12 -8.70 -0.34
C LEU A 143 -31.02 -9.51 -1.04
N GLU A 144 -30.80 -10.76 -0.65
CA GLU A 144 -29.86 -11.67 -1.31
C GLU A 144 -30.22 -11.83 -2.80
N SER A 145 -31.45 -12.24 -3.13
CA SER A 145 -31.89 -12.43 -4.52
C SER A 145 -31.94 -11.11 -5.30
N LEU A 146 -32.25 -10.00 -4.63
CA LEU A 146 -32.22 -8.68 -5.27
C LEU A 146 -30.79 -8.32 -5.69
N LEU A 147 -29.82 -8.45 -4.76
CA LEU A 147 -28.43 -8.10 -5.01
C LEU A 147 -27.79 -9.03 -6.05
N GLU A 148 -28.13 -10.33 -6.02
CA GLU A 148 -27.71 -11.30 -7.04
C GLU A 148 -28.11 -10.84 -8.44
N LYS A 149 -29.41 -10.52 -8.63
CA LYS A 149 -29.92 -10.04 -9.92
C LYS A 149 -29.31 -8.71 -10.36
N LEU A 150 -29.03 -7.82 -9.41
CA LEU A 150 -28.35 -6.56 -9.71
C LEU A 150 -26.91 -6.81 -10.18
N ASN A 151 -26.15 -7.63 -9.45
CA ASN A 151 -24.77 -7.95 -9.80
C ASN A 151 -24.68 -8.66 -11.16
N SER A 152 -25.51 -9.68 -11.43
CA SER A 152 -25.50 -10.35 -12.74
C SER A 152 -25.83 -9.41 -13.91
N ARG A 153 -26.67 -8.39 -13.69
CA ARG A 153 -26.96 -7.37 -14.71
C ARG A 153 -25.80 -6.39 -14.89
N ILE A 154 -25.13 -6.02 -13.81
CA ILE A 154 -23.95 -5.13 -13.87
C ILE A 154 -22.84 -5.83 -14.66
N GLU A 155 -22.52 -7.08 -14.32
CA GLU A 155 -21.51 -7.90 -15.02
C GLU A 155 -21.83 -8.00 -16.51
N ALA A 156 -23.05 -8.38 -16.90
CA ALA A 156 -23.43 -8.53 -18.30
C ALA A 156 -23.44 -7.23 -19.14
N LEU A 157 -23.40 -6.05 -18.50
CA LEU A 157 -23.45 -4.75 -19.17
C LEU A 157 -22.11 -4.00 -19.15
N TYR A 158 -21.22 -4.31 -18.20
CA TYR A 158 -19.97 -3.59 -17.98
C TYR A 158 -18.71 -4.41 -18.30
N ASP A 159 -18.81 -5.74 -18.33
CA ASP A 159 -17.83 -6.66 -18.92
C ASP A 159 -18.28 -7.15 -20.31
#